data_AF-A0A7Y1Y419-F1
#
_entry.id   AF-A0A7Y1Y419-F1
#
_cell.length_a   1.000
_cell.length_b   1.000
_cell.length_c   1.000
_cell.angle_alpha   90.00
_cell.angle_beta   90.00
_cell.angle_gamma   90.00
#
_symmetry.space_group_name_H-M   'P 1'
#
loop_
_entity.id
_entity.type
_entity.pdbx_description
1 polymer ?
#
loop_
_entity_poly.entity_id
_entity_poly.type
_entity_poly.pdbx_seq_one_letter_code
_entity_poly.pdbx_strand_id
1 'polypeptide(L)'
;MHAYARYLSSLRFRHLGVEDIIAAHARRKGSVWNTIPPRQYWRNMKRTLLVADEVAARLGSSVQVVTSAYRSPAYNARCRGAMPNSFHKQNYALDLQFHASPYTVARVARSVREEGKFRGGVGRYSGFTHIDTRGYNADW
;
A
#
# COMPACT_ATOMS: atom_id res chain seq x y z
N MET A 1 -0.91 -17.83 -7.82
CA MET A 1 0.15 -16.84 -7.52
C MET A 1 0.71 -16.17 -8.77
N HIS A 2 1.07 -16.93 -9.83
CA HIS A 2 1.73 -16.41 -11.04
C HIS A 2 1.00 -15.30 -11.81
N ALA A 3 -0.34 -15.24 -11.82
CA ALA A 3 -1.05 -14.23 -12.61
C ALA A 3 -0.97 -12.82 -12.01
N TYR A 4 -1.06 -12.70 -10.68
CA TYR A 4 -0.97 -11.40 -10.02
C TYR A 4 0.46 -10.86 -10.00
N ALA A 5 1.45 -11.73 -9.75
CA ALA A 5 2.85 -11.36 -9.84
C ALA A 5 3.22 -10.87 -11.26
N ARG A 6 2.80 -11.59 -12.31
CA ARG A 6 2.98 -11.14 -13.70
C ARG A 6 2.33 -9.78 -13.98
N TYR A 7 1.11 -9.57 -13.45
CA TYR A 7 0.45 -8.28 -13.54
C TYR A 7 1.30 -7.17 -12.89
N LEU A 8 1.79 -7.37 -11.66
CA LEU A 8 2.63 -6.40 -10.98
C LEU A 8 3.95 -6.15 -11.73
N SER A 9 4.63 -7.19 -12.20
CA SER A 9 5.87 -7.07 -12.99
C SER A 9 5.68 -6.27 -14.27
N SER A 10 4.50 -6.36 -14.91
CA SER A 10 4.19 -5.58 -16.11
C SER A 10 4.14 -4.06 -15.87
N LEU A 11 4.00 -3.62 -14.62
CA LEU A 11 3.90 -2.22 -14.24
C LEU A 11 5.26 -1.51 -14.13
N ARG A 12 6.37 -2.28 -14.10
CA ARG A 12 7.76 -1.78 -14.17
C ARG A 12 8.07 -0.65 -13.16
N PHE A 13 7.84 -0.90 -11.87
CA PHE A 13 8.21 0.02 -10.80
C PHE A 13 9.73 0.17 -10.68
N ARG A 14 10.19 1.35 -10.23
CA ARG A 14 11.62 1.67 -10.09
C ARG A 14 12.13 1.47 -8.67
N HIS A 15 11.28 1.72 -7.68
CA HIS A 15 11.63 1.81 -6.27
C HIS A 15 10.86 0.82 -5.39
N LEU A 16 10.14 -0.13 -5.99
CA LEU A 16 9.31 -1.15 -5.34
C LEU A 16 9.62 -2.54 -5.89
N GLY A 17 9.93 -3.48 -5.00
CA GLY A 17 10.06 -4.89 -5.33
C GLY A 17 8.69 -5.57 -5.50
N VAL A 18 8.48 -6.26 -6.63
CA VAL A 18 7.26 -7.08 -6.84
C VAL A 18 7.16 -8.17 -5.78
N GLU A 19 8.30 -8.76 -5.40
CA GLU A 19 8.37 -9.79 -4.37
C GLU A 19 7.89 -9.29 -3.01
N ASP A 20 8.22 -8.05 -2.63
CA ASP A 20 7.77 -7.44 -1.38
C ASP A 20 6.25 -7.27 -1.34
N ILE A 21 5.67 -6.84 -2.46
CA ILE A 21 4.20 -6.69 -2.60
C ILE A 21 3.53 -8.06 -2.47
N ILE A 22 4.09 -9.09 -3.12
CA ILE A 22 3.57 -10.45 -3.04
C ILE A 22 3.72 -11.02 -1.62
N ALA A 23 4.86 -10.79 -0.96
CA ALA A 23 5.13 -11.21 0.41
C ALA A 23 4.18 -10.54 1.41
N ALA A 24 3.74 -9.30 1.17
CA ALA A 24 2.73 -8.62 1.99
C ALA A 24 1.36 -9.35 1.99
N HIS A 25 1.06 -10.14 0.96
CA HIS A 25 -0.12 -11.00 0.90
C HIS A 25 0.08 -12.38 1.55
N ALA A 26 1.32 -12.82 1.76
CA ALA A 26 1.66 -14.10 2.38
C ALA A 26 1.81 -13.98 3.91
N ARG A 27 0.87 -13.29 4.56
CA ARG A 27 0.88 -13.05 6.02
C ARG A 27 -0.24 -13.81 6.73
N ARG A 28 -0.04 -14.17 7.99
CA ARG A 28 -1.02 -14.86 8.85
C ARG A 28 -1.31 -14.07 10.13
N LYS A 29 -2.55 -14.18 10.64
CA LYS A 29 -2.94 -13.73 11.98
C LYS A 29 -3.68 -14.87 12.69
N GLY A 30 -3.05 -15.44 13.72
CA GLY A 30 -3.53 -16.67 14.35
C GLY A 30 -3.59 -17.81 13.34
N SER A 31 -4.76 -18.41 13.14
CA SER A 31 -5.01 -19.45 12.14
C SER A 31 -5.41 -18.91 10.75
N VAL A 32 -5.63 -17.59 10.61
CA VAL A 32 -6.15 -17.00 9.37
C VAL A 32 -5.02 -16.49 8.48
N TRP A 33 -4.86 -17.13 7.32
CA TRP A 33 -4.00 -16.63 6.25
C TRP A 33 -4.68 -15.52 5.46
N ASN A 34 -3.89 -14.52 5.05
CA ASN A 34 -4.33 -13.58 4.03
C ASN A 34 -4.36 -14.26 2.66
N THR A 35 -4.90 -13.57 1.66
CA THR A 35 -4.94 -14.06 0.28
C THR A 35 -4.44 -12.99 -0.68
N ILE A 36 -4.22 -13.37 -1.93
CA ILE A 36 -4.06 -12.39 -3.01
C ILE A 36 -5.41 -11.69 -3.30
N PRO A 37 -5.40 -10.43 -3.77
CA PRO A 37 -6.63 -9.72 -4.09
C PRO A 37 -7.42 -10.42 -5.21
N PRO A 38 -8.77 -10.41 -5.15
CA PRO A 38 -9.62 -10.74 -6.29
C PRO A 38 -9.24 -9.94 -7.54
N ARG A 39 -9.33 -10.56 -8.72
CA ARG A 39 -8.88 -9.97 -10.00
C ARG A 39 -9.49 -8.60 -10.28
N GLN A 40 -10.76 -8.39 -9.90
CA GLN A 40 -11.46 -7.11 -10.06
C GLN A 40 -10.79 -5.94 -9.32
N TYR A 41 -10.02 -6.21 -8.25
CA TYR A 41 -9.33 -5.18 -7.48
C TYR A 41 -7.87 -4.97 -7.90
N TRP A 42 -7.35 -5.67 -8.90
CA TRP A 42 -5.95 -5.53 -9.30
C TRP A 42 -5.62 -4.13 -9.83
N ARG A 43 -6.57 -3.52 -10.56
CA ARG A 43 -6.42 -2.16 -11.10
C ARG A 43 -6.35 -1.10 -9.99
N ASN A 44 -6.98 -1.35 -8.85
CA ASN A 44 -6.96 -0.44 -7.70
C ASN A 44 -5.55 -0.25 -7.16
N MET A 45 -4.81 -1.35 -7.00
CA MET A 45 -3.46 -1.32 -6.44
C MET A 45 -2.43 -0.67 -7.36
N LYS A 46 -2.64 -0.73 -8.69
CA LYS A 46 -1.72 -0.09 -9.64
C LYS A 46 -1.53 1.39 -9.30
N ARG A 47 -2.61 2.12 -9.00
CA ARG A 47 -2.50 3.56 -8.73
C ARG A 47 -1.75 3.82 -7.43
N THR A 48 -2.04 3.08 -6.37
CA THR A 48 -1.36 3.23 -5.07
C THR A 48 0.13 2.90 -5.15
N LEU A 49 0.50 1.86 -5.91
CA LEU A 49 1.91 1.52 -6.13
C LEU A 49 2.66 2.60 -6.93
N LEU A 50 2.02 3.19 -7.95
CA LEU A 50 2.63 4.31 -8.69
C LEU A 50 2.85 5.54 -7.79
N VAL A 51 1.92 5.82 -6.87
CA VAL A 51 2.09 6.89 -5.87
C VAL A 51 3.25 6.56 -4.92
N ALA A 52 3.33 5.31 -4.45
CA ALA A 52 4.42 4.87 -3.60
C ALA A 52 5.79 4.97 -4.31
N ASP A 53 5.87 4.62 -5.59
CA ASP A 53 7.07 4.75 -6.42
C ASP A 53 7.49 6.22 -6.58
N GLU A 54 6.54 7.13 -6.80
CA GLU A 54 6.78 8.57 -6.87
C GLU A 54 7.26 9.14 -5.52
N VAL A 55 6.66 8.71 -4.40
CA VAL A 55 7.09 9.11 -3.06
C VAL A 55 8.52 8.64 -2.80
N ALA A 56 8.84 7.39 -3.16
CA ALA A 56 10.19 6.84 -3.05
C ALA A 56 11.20 7.68 -3.86
N ALA A 57 10.87 8.00 -5.12
CA ALA A 57 11.70 8.84 -5.99
C ALA A 57 12.00 10.21 -5.37
N ARG A 58 11.00 10.88 -4.78
CA ARG A 58 11.17 12.18 -4.09
C ARG A 58 11.99 12.11 -2.81
N LEU A 59 11.93 10.97 -2.13
CA LEU A 59 12.78 10.70 -0.97
C LEU A 59 14.21 10.33 -1.37
N GLY A 60 14.50 10.13 -2.66
CA GLY A 60 15.80 9.66 -3.13
C GLY A 60 16.14 8.26 -2.60
N SER A 61 15.14 7.44 -2.26
CA SER A 61 15.33 6.09 -1.68
C SER A 61 14.30 5.11 -2.22
N SER A 62 14.49 3.82 -1.94
CA SER A 62 13.50 2.78 -2.23
C SER A 62 12.51 2.59 -1.08
N VAL A 63 11.38 1.96 -1.37
CA VAL A 63 10.51 1.39 -0.34
C VAL A 63 11.29 0.29 0.37
N GLN A 64 11.41 0.39 1.70
CA GLN A 64 12.15 -0.58 2.51
C GLN A 64 11.30 -1.82 2.78
N VAL A 65 10.03 -1.64 3.17
CA VAL A 65 9.11 -2.74 3.48
C VAL A 65 7.69 -2.40 3.07
N VAL A 66 7.03 -3.31 2.36
CA VAL A 66 5.56 -3.31 2.21
C VAL A 66 4.96 -4.08 3.38
N THR A 67 4.57 -3.36 4.44
CA THR A 67 4.07 -3.98 5.68
C THR A 67 2.68 -4.56 5.49
N SER A 68 1.83 -3.88 4.70
CA SER A 68 0.50 -4.35 4.36
C SER A 68 0.06 -3.84 2.99
N ALA A 69 -0.69 -4.67 2.27
CA ALA A 69 -1.31 -4.34 0.99
C ALA A 69 -2.78 -4.78 1.05
N TYR A 70 -3.29 -5.55 0.08
CA TYR A 70 -4.62 -6.18 0.21
C TYR A 70 -4.75 -7.00 1.50
N ARG A 71 -5.91 -6.89 2.14
CA ARG A 71 -6.33 -7.73 3.26
C ARG A 71 -7.66 -8.38 2.92
N SER A 72 -7.73 -9.71 2.91
CA SER A 72 -9.01 -10.41 2.79
C SER A 72 -9.95 -10.03 3.94
N PRO A 73 -11.28 -10.09 3.78
CA PRO A 73 -12.21 -9.75 4.86
C PRO A 73 -11.92 -10.49 6.18
N ALA A 74 -11.66 -11.80 6.11
CA ALA A 74 -11.31 -12.62 7.26
C ALA A 74 -9.98 -12.22 7.90
N TYR A 75 -8.95 -11.94 7.09
CA TYR A 75 -7.66 -11.48 7.61
C TYR A 75 -7.77 -10.09 8.24
N ASN A 76 -8.47 -9.16 7.59
CA ASN A 76 -8.68 -7.81 8.11
C ASN A 76 -9.39 -7.82 9.47
N ALA A 77 -10.39 -8.68 9.66
CA ALA A 77 -11.09 -8.82 10.94
C ALA A 77 -10.17 -9.31 12.09
N ARG A 78 -9.04 -9.94 11.78
CA ARG A 78 -8.02 -10.37 12.77
C ARG A 78 -6.91 -9.34 12.98
N CYS A 79 -6.84 -8.29 12.17
CA CYS A 79 -5.87 -7.22 12.34
C CYS A 79 -6.34 -6.27 13.45
N ARG A 80 -5.57 -6.17 14.55
CA ARG A 80 -5.87 -5.25 15.65
C ARG A 80 -5.98 -3.81 15.13
N GLY A 81 -7.08 -3.14 15.45
CA GLY A 81 -7.35 -1.76 15.04
C GLY A 81 -7.76 -1.58 13.58
N ALA A 82 -7.95 -2.67 12.81
CA ALA A 82 -8.39 -2.55 11.43
C ALA A 82 -9.89 -2.25 11.36
N MET A 83 -10.25 -1.21 10.60
CA MET A 83 -11.63 -0.83 10.43
C MET A 83 -12.41 -1.81 9.54
N PRO A 84 -13.71 -2.05 9.81
CA PRO A 84 -14.56 -2.87 8.96
C PRO A 84 -14.69 -2.33 7.53
N ASN A 85 -14.56 -1.03 7.29
CA ASN A 85 -14.59 -0.40 5.97
C ASN A 85 -13.18 -0.08 5.41
N SER A 86 -12.14 -0.76 5.90
CA SER A 86 -10.76 -0.55 5.47
C SER A 86 -10.56 -0.68 3.95
N PHE A 87 -9.85 0.29 3.36
CA PHE A 87 -9.49 0.33 1.94
C PHE A 87 -8.47 -0.75 1.53
N HIS A 88 -7.80 -1.39 2.50
CA HIS A 88 -7.01 -2.59 2.23
C HIS A 88 -7.87 -3.73 1.69
N LYS A 89 -9.15 -3.85 2.09
CA LYS A 89 -10.05 -4.89 1.58
C LYS A 89 -10.47 -4.70 0.13
N GLN A 90 -10.24 -3.52 -0.42
CA GLN A 90 -10.53 -3.18 -1.81
C GLN A 90 -9.24 -2.98 -2.63
N ASN A 91 -8.08 -3.35 -2.05
CA ASN A 91 -6.77 -3.26 -2.68
C ASN A 91 -6.39 -1.82 -3.10
N TYR A 92 -6.88 -0.81 -2.37
CA TYR A 92 -6.54 0.61 -2.60
C TYR A 92 -5.40 1.10 -1.73
N ALA A 93 -5.01 0.36 -0.70
CA ALA A 93 -4.17 0.85 0.39
C ALA A 93 -2.87 0.05 0.56
N LEU A 94 -1.82 0.77 0.94
CA LEU A 94 -0.50 0.28 1.29
C LEU A 94 -0.07 0.86 2.64
N ASP A 95 0.54 0.02 3.48
CA ASP A 95 1.28 0.43 4.67
C ASP A 95 2.77 0.21 4.38
N LEU A 96 3.55 1.29 4.36
CA LEU A 96 4.91 1.31 3.81
C LEU A 96 5.93 1.80 4.82
N GLN A 97 7.11 1.19 4.81
CA GLN A 97 8.31 1.71 5.44
C GLN A 97 9.29 2.15 4.37
N PHE A 98 10.00 3.23 4.65
CA PHE A 98 11.04 3.80 3.81
C PHE A 98 12.28 4.02 4.67
N HIS A 99 13.42 4.28 4.03
CA HIS A 99 14.64 4.74 4.71
C HIS A 99 14.54 6.22 5.18
N ALA A 100 13.38 6.60 5.71
CA ALA A 100 13.04 7.92 6.22
C ALA A 100 11.97 7.80 7.30
N SER A 101 11.84 8.80 8.18
CA SER A 101 10.83 8.79 9.22
C SER A 101 9.41 8.80 8.64
N PRO A 102 8.42 8.14 9.27
CA PRO A 102 7.02 8.18 8.81
C PRO A 102 6.45 9.60 8.68
N TYR A 103 6.97 10.54 9.47
CA TYR A 103 6.65 11.96 9.34
C TYR A 103 7.11 12.53 8.00
N THR A 104 8.39 12.33 7.65
CA THR A 104 8.95 12.80 6.38
C THR A 104 8.23 12.16 5.20
N VAL A 105 7.97 10.85 5.25
CA VAL A 105 7.24 10.12 4.21
C VAL A 105 5.83 10.68 4.05
N ALA A 106 5.08 10.86 5.15
CA ALA A 106 3.72 11.42 5.09
C ALA A 106 3.70 12.84 4.52
N ARG A 107 4.69 13.68 4.88
CA ARG A 107 4.84 15.03 4.32
C ARG A 107 5.07 15.00 2.81
N VAL A 108 5.96 14.12 2.32
CA VAL A 108 6.21 13.96 0.88
C VAL A 108 4.97 13.42 0.16
N ALA A 109 4.29 12.43 0.73
CA ALA A 109 3.06 11.88 0.16
C ALA A 109 1.94 12.94 0.05
N ARG A 110 1.81 13.83 1.04
CA ARG A 110 0.87 14.95 0.98
C ARG A 110 1.25 15.97 -0.09
N SER A 111 2.53 16.31 -0.24
CA SER A 111 3.01 17.16 -1.35
C SER A 111 2.71 16.55 -2.72
N VAL A 112 2.92 15.24 -2.91
CA VAL A 112 2.54 14.51 -4.13
C VAL A 112 1.02 14.61 -4.39
N ARG A 113 0.21 14.57 -3.32
CA ARG A 113 -1.25 14.72 -3.38
C ARG A 113 -1.69 16.14 -3.75
N GLU A 114 -1.05 17.15 -3.17
CA GLU A 114 -1.32 18.57 -3.39
C GLU A 114 -1.03 18.99 -4.84
N GLU A 115 -0.04 18.36 -5.48
CA GLU A 115 0.22 18.50 -6.92
C GLU A 115 -0.81 17.79 -7.82
N GLY A 116 -1.84 17.17 -7.24
CA GLY A 116 -2.91 16.50 -7.98
C GLY A 116 -2.53 15.12 -8.54
N LYS A 117 -1.36 14.57 -8.20
CA LYS A 117 -0.92 13.25 -8.71
C LYS A 117 -1.82 12.11 -8.22
N PHE A 118 -2.49 12.28 -7.08
CA PHE A 118 -3.55 11.36 -6.63
C PHE A 118 -4.57 12.05 -5.73
N ARG A 119 -5.70 11.35 -5.52
CA ARG A 119 -6.69 11.67 -4.50
C ARG A 119 -6.84 10.48 -3.58
N GLY A 120 -6.65 10.69 -2.29
CA GLY A 120 -6.60 9.58 -1.36
C GLY A 120 -6.08 9.93 0.03
N GLY A 121 -6.01 8.90 0.85
CA GLY A 121 -5.63 9.03 2.23
C GLY A 121 -4.13 8.95 2.49
N VAL A 122 -3.63 9.76 3.44
CA VAL A 122 -2.26 9.68 3.96
C VAL A 122 -2.28 9.62 5.49
N GLY A 123 -1.88 8.47 6.02
CA GLY A 123 -1.86 8.20 7.47
C GLY A 123 -0.44 8.11 8.03
N ARG A 124 -0.17 8.72 9.19
CA ARG A 124 1.14 8.61 9.85
C ARG A 124 1.07 7.71 11.09
N TYR A 125 1.78 6.60 11.06
CA TYR A 125 1.92 5.68 12.21
C TYR A 125 3.37 5.60 12.67
N SER A 126 3.59 5.13 13.91
CA SER A 126 4.94 5.05 14.49
C SER A 126 5.88 4.13 13.70
N GLY A 127 5.35 3.10 13.02
CA GLY A 127 6.15 2.11 12.30
C GLY A 127 5.93 2.06 10.79
N PHE A 128 5.06 2.88 10.21
CA PHE A 128 4.81 2.92 8.77
C PHE A 128 4.02 4.18 8.38
N THR A 129 4.00 4.48 7.09
CA THR A 129 3.08 5.46 6.50
C THR A 129 2.02 4.73 5.69
N HIS A 130 0.76 5.08 5.91
CA HIS A 130 -0.35 4.59 5.12
C HIS A 130 -0.56 5.50 3.91
N ILE A 131 -0.73 4.91 2.74
CA ILE A 131 -1.15 5.59 1.52
C ILE A 131 -2.25 4.79 0.86
N ASP A 132 -3.34 5.44 0.50
CA ASP A 132 -4.35 4.86 -0.38
C ASP A 132 -4.80 5.83 -1.47
N THR A 133 -5.45 5.30 -2.50
CA THR A 133 -6.00 6.10 -3.60
C THR A 133 -7.52 5.95 -3.71
N ARG A 134 -8.23 6.04 -2.57
CA ARG A 134 -9.70 5.87 -2.46
C ARG A 134 -10.55 6.88 -3.26
N GLY A 135 -9.92 7.91 -3.84
CA GLY A 135 -10.60 8.89 -4.68
C GLY A 135 -10.99 10.19 -3.99
N TYR A 136 -10.75 10.32 -2.68
CA TYR A 136 -10.94 11.57 -1.93
C TYR A 136 -9.84 11.73 -0.87
N ASN A 137 -9.51 12.98 -0.55
CA ASN A 137 -8.42 13.30 0.37
C ASN A 137 -8.85 13.09 1.82
N ALA A 138 -7.98 12.48 2.61
CA ALA A 138 -8.14 12.32 4.04
C ALA A 138 -6.76 12.18 4.71
N ASP A 139 -6.62 12.64 5.95
CA ASP A 139 -5.39 12.51 6.73
C ASP A 139 -5.71 11.95 8.12
N TRP A 140 -4.80 11.15 8.67
CA TRP A 140 -4.88 10.60 10.02
C TRP A 140 -3.51 10.22 10.60
#